data_AF-A0A9W7KYI9-F1
#
_entry.id   AF-A0A9W7KYI9-F1
#
_cell.length_a   1.000
_cell.length_b   1.000
_cell.length_c   1.000
_cell.angle_alpha   90.00
_cell.angle_beta   90.00
_cell.angle_gamma   90.00
#
_symmetry.space_group_name_H-M   'P 1'
#
loop_
_entity.id
_entity.type
_entity.pdbx_description
1 polymer ?
#
loop_
_entity_poly.entity_id
_entity_poly.type
_entity_poly.pdbx_seq_one_letter_code
_entity_poly.pdbx_strand_id
1 'polypeptide(L)'
;MQSSVDSVITTAPPQPESNTTVELKELTTSDRPPAAFSPTSTSTVPTKPRDDRDKYKEDDGRHEPGWLPADAPSFFISPPSLPYISSDEGIGGHLKTTASDFVVLENTPPPPDDKPGYIWATIRRSGRTTLEVQEHFKTSLNLKDHKEVGVSGLKDKHATTTQTFSIPSFSSSEKRHLTVEEVTSLSSAVGEVLTCVPCSKKLRRNFHHSNTFTITLRSACPNPAPKIQSIIKSLEETGIRNYYGPQRFGSHLSGAYTGYKMLKEIQDCKNKKQRKKASWNAKKSVKGVFSVQAWQSMLFNCILAKRLRGDILIGDIAVPSSSTSSEPGAGDRNGAKPTETRVTGKNFEEIRLTDVSMTCPLPGSRQLKCYPNTPAGKVESDILKMSDITEQTLTEVDAWGSRRVGFLKFEDLNFSFEVLEIEEGGWGSDVKFSFTLGTGQYATNVLREFMKNGNEEGDAREVKKEEKKRKREEEKDTANAKKT
;
A
#
# COMPACT_ATOMS: atom_id res chain seq x y z
N MET A 1 23.77 59.51 20.11
CA MET A 1 24.25 58.94 21.39
C MET A 1 24.04 57.44 21.32
N GLN A 2 25.14 56.71 21.56
CA GLN A 2 25.33 55.26 21.44
C GLN A 2 24.45 54.42 22.39
N SER A 3 24.51 53.11 22.15
CA SER A 3 24.18 51.95 23.02
C SER A 3 22.80 51.33 22.75
N SER A 4 22.61 50.01 22.59
CA SER A 4 23.52 48.86 22.60
C SER A 4 22.87 47.74 21.78
N VAL A 5 23.71 46.95 21.12
CA VAL A 5 23.34 45.74 20.35
C VAL A 5 23.69 44.56 21.24
N ASP A 6 22.70 43.77 21.66
CA ASP A 6 22.94 42.47 22.30
C ASP A 6 22.51 41.33 21.36
N SER A 7 23.54 40.57 20.98
CA SER A 7 23.52 39.36 20.17
C SER A 7 23.06 38.15 21.00
N VAL A 8 22.02 37.45 20.55
CA VAL A 8 21.65 36.14 21.09
C VAL A 8 22.35 35.04 20.28
N ILE A 9 23.29 34.38 20.95
CA ILE A 9 24.08 33.24 20.47
C ILE A 9 23.17 32.02 20.35
N THR A 10 23.15 31.42 19.17
CA THR A 10 22.52 30.14 18.86
C THR A 10 23.43 29.00 19.33
N THR A 11 23.00 28.21 20.31
CA THR A 11 23.71 26.99 20.72
C THR A 11 23.23 25.80 19.88
N ALA A 12 24.15 25.22 19.11
CA ALA A 12 23.95 23.97 18.37
C ALA A 12 23.92 22.76 19.33
N PRO A 13 23.16 21.69 19.01
CA PRO A 13 23.15 20.47 19.82
C PRO A 13 24.42 19.62 19.62
N PRO A 14 24.86 18.85 20.63
CA PRO A 14 26.09 18.08 20.56
C PRO A 14 25.96 16.86 19.66
N GLN A 15 27.03 16.57 18.91
CA GLN A 15 27.22 15.36 18.10
C GLN A 15 27.47 14.14 19.02
N PRO A 16 26.95 12.95 18.70
CA PRO A 16 27.29 11.74 19.45
C PRO A 16 28.68 11.23 19.06
N GLU A 17 29.52 11.05 20.08
CA GLU A 17 30.86 10.49 19.96
C GLU A 17 30.83 8.99 19.62
N SER A 18 31.68 8.61 18.67
CA SER A 18 32.00 7.23 18.33
C SER A 18 32.88 6.61 19.41
N ASN A 19 32.39 5.58 20.11
CA ASN A 19 33.24 4.65 20.85
C ASN A 19 32.91 3.21 20.49
N THR A 20 33.73 2.70 19.57
CA THR A 20 34.03 1.28 19.37
C THR A 20 34.88 0.80 20.55
N THR A 21 34.55 -0.34 21.17
CA THR A 21 35.46 -1.49 21.48
C THR A 21 34.88 -2.43 22.56
N VAL A 22 34.45 -3.61 22.09
CA VAL A 22 34.67 -5.01 22.54
C VAL A 22 34.42 -5.45 24.00
N GLU A 23 33.58 -6.48 24.16
CA GLU A 23 33.94 -7.69 24.94
C GLU A 23 33.24 -8.94 24.36
N LEU A 24 33.99 -9.76 23.61
CA LEU A 24 33.62 -11.12 23.21
C LEU A 24 34.35 -12.09 24.15
N LYS A 25 33.60 -12.86 24.93
CA LYS A 25 34.16 -13.99 25.70
C LYS A 25 34.34 -15.19 24.78
N GLU A 26 35.61 -15.55 24.56
CA GLU A 26 36.02 -16.82 23.99
C GLU A 26 35.63 -17.98 24.91
N LEU A 27 35.00 -19.01 24.36
CA LEU A 27 34.95 -20.35 24.92
C LEU A 27 35.64 -21.28 23.92
N THR A 28 36.86 -21.66 24.27
CA THR A 28 37.66 -22.69 23.62
C THR A 28 37.35 -24.06 24.23
N THR A 29 37.33 -25.08 23.38
CA THR A 29 37.64 -26.53 23.58
C THR A 29 36.82 -27.32 22.53
N SER A 30 37.45 -27.69 21.42
CA SER A 30 38.09 -29.00 21.18
C SER A 30 37.11 -30.18 21.33
N ASP A 31 36.59 -30.65 20.21
CA ASP A 31 36.80 -32.05 19.76
C ASP A 31 36.01 -32.37 18.48
N ARG A 32 36.70 -32.98 17.53
CA ARG A 32 36.16 -33.61 16.31
C ARG A 32 37.08 -34.80 15.98
N PRO A 33 36.62 -35.80 15.24
CA PRO A 33 35.45 -36.68 15.36
C PRO A 33 35.92 -38.16 15.50
N PRO A 34 35.05 -39.16 15.28
CA PRO A 34 35.49 -40.18 14.33
C PRO A 34 34.48 -40.50 13.22
N ALA A 35 35.02 -41.23 12.26
CA ALA A 35 34.63 -41.29 10.86
C ALA A 35 33.47 -42.24 10.51
N ALA A 36 32.83 -41.88 9.39
CA ALA A 36 32.38 -42.71 8.27
C ALA A 36 31.75 -44.09 8.54
N PHE A 37 30.49 -44.25 8.14
CA PHE A 37 30.00 -45.45 7.46
C PHE A 37 28.87 -45.11 6.47
N SER A 38 28.93 -45.72 5.30
CA SER A 38 27.88 -45.88 4.28
C SER A 38 28.20 -47.21 3.57
N PRO A 39 27.32 -47.78 2.74
CA PRO A 39 25.88 -48.02 2.85
C PRO A 39 25.57 -49.54 2.76
N THR A 40 24.38 -50.00 3.15
CA THR A 40 23.91 -51.35 2.75
C THR A 40 22.41 -51.42 2.51
N SER A 41 22.10 -52.30 1.57
CA SER A 41 20.92 -52.45 0.75
C SER A 41 19.82 -53.37 1.33
N THR A 42 18.60 -53.14 0.83
CA THR A 42 17.54 -54.12 0.49
C THR A 42 17.01 -55.10 1.55
N SER A 43 15.70 -54.99 1.82
CA SER A 43 14.84 -56.16 1.98
C SER A 43 13.41 -55.84 1.51
N THR A 44 12.99 -56.56 0.48
CA THR A 44 11.65 -56.62 -0.11
C THR A 44 10.96 -57.92 0.33
N VAL A 45 9.72 -57.85 0.84
CA VAL A 45 8.78 -59.00 0.90
C VAL A 45 7.35 -58.47 0.64
N PRO A 46 6.47 -59.22 -0.07
CA PRO A 46 5.48 -58.66 -0.99
C PRO A 46 4.03 -58.74 -0.48
N THR A 47 3.16 -57.86 -0.98
CA THR A 47 1.70 -58.08 -0.96
C THR A 47 1.07 -57.73 -2.31
N LYS A 48 0.39 -58.72 -2.88
CA LYS A 48 -0.44 -58.69 -4.09
C LYS A 48 -1.70 -57.81 -3.91
N PRO A 49 -2.39 -57.45 -5.01
CA PRO A 49 -3.12 -56.19 -5.14
C PRO A 49 -4.54 -56.25 -4.56
N ARG A 50 -4.99 -55.13 -4.00
CA ARG A 50 -6.42 -54.83 -3.86
C ARG A 50 -6.74 -53.63 -4.74
N ASP A 51 -7.45 -53.93 -5.80
CA ASP A 51 -8.25 -53.01 -6.56
C ASP A 51 -9.43 -52.58 -5.67
N ASP A 52 -9.58 -51.28 -5.43
CA ASP A 52 -10.83 -50.55 -5.65
C ASP A 52 -10.70 -49.13 -5.09
N ARG A 53 -10.72 -48.17 -6.02
CA ARG A 53 -11.38 -46.86 -5.90
C ARG A 53 -11.35 -46.20 -4.52
N ASP A 54 -10.35 -45.36 -4.27
CA ASP A 54 -10.58 -44.12 -3.54
C ASP A 54 -9.71 -42.97 -4.04
N LYS A 55 -10.42 -41.90 -4.43
CA LYS A 55 -9.90 -40.65 -4.97
C LYS A 55 -9.37 -39.81 -3.81
N TYR A 56 -8.07 -39.84 -3.56
CA TYR A 56 -7.38 -38.71 -2.94
C TYR A 56 -6.68 -37.94 -4.05
N LYS A 57 -7.38 -36.93 -4.58
CA LYS A 57 -6.70 -35.82 -5.25
C LYS A 57 -5.98 -35.04 -4.15
N GLU A 58 -4.68 -34.87 -4.32
CA GLU A 58 -3.91 -33.86 -3.59
C GLU A 58 -4.61 -32.51 -3.81
N ASP A 59 -5.19 -31.96 -2.74
CA ASP A 59 -5.81 -30.64 -2.71
C ASP A 59 -4.68 -29.61 -2.57
N ASP A 60 -4.36 -28.94 -3.67
CA ASP A 60 -3.27 -27.97 -3.76
C ASP A 60 -3.68 -26.57 -3.25
N GLY A 61 -4.76 -26.48 -2.47
CA GLY A 61 -5.21 -25.25 -1.81
C GLY A 61 -5.65 -24.14 -2.78
N ARG A 62 -5.81 -24.44 -4.07
CA ARG A 62 -6.26 -23.48 -5.08
C ARG A 62 -7.77 -23.53 -5.21
N HIS A 63 -8.48 -22.90 -4.28
CA HIS A 63 -9.91 -22.66 -4.46
C HIS A 63 -10.14 -21.59 -5.54
N GLU A 64 -10.64 -22.02 -6.69
CA GLU A 64 -11.24 -21.12 -7.68
C GLU A 64 -12.34 -20.29 -7.00
N PRO A 65 -12.30 -18.96 -7.06
CA PRO A 65 -13.38 -18.17 -6.50
C PRO A 65 -14.64 -18.45 -7.32
N GLY A 66 -15.65 -19.12 -6.73
CA GLY A 66 -16.89 -19.54 -7.41
C GLY A 66 -17.77 -18.42 -8.00
N TRP A 67 -17.28 -17.18 -8.06
CA TRP A 67 -17.90 -16.03 -8.72
C TRP A 67 -17.23 -15.67 -10.07
N LEU A 68 -16.06 -16.23 -10.39
CA LEU A 68 -15.40 -16.08 -11.68
C LEU A 68 -15.98 -17.07 -12.70
N PRO A 69 -16.44 -16.60 -13.87
CA PRO A 69 -16.79 -17.47 -14.99
C PRO A 69 -15.64 -18.37 -15.43
N ALA A 70 -15.96 -19.57 -15.89
CA ALA A 70 -14.98 -20.56 -16.37
C ALA A 70 -14.16 -20.09 -17.59
N ASP A 71 -14.63 -19.07 -18.30
CA ASP A 71 -13.97 -18.45 -19.45
C ASP A 71 -13.17 -17.18 -19.09
N ALA A 72 -13.05 -16.86 -17.80
CA ALA A 72 -12.19 -15.76 -17.37
C ALA A 72 -10.75 -16.02 -17.83
N PRO A 73 -10.01 -14.99 -18.30
CA PRO A 73 -8.61 -15.18 -18.64
C PRO A 73 -7.83 -15.83 -17.49
N SER A 74 -6.90 -16.74 -17.81
CA SER A 74 -6.14 -17.53 -16.83
C SER A 74 -5.45 -16.68 -15.76
N PHE A 75 -5.10 -15.44 -16.08
CA PHE A 75 -4.52 -14.48 -15.13
C PHE A 75 -5.50 -13.95 -14.06
N PHE A 76 -6.82 -14.12 -14.23
CA PHE A 76 -7.83 -13.84 -13.18
C PHE A 76 -8.17 -15.08 -12.36
N ILE A 77 -8.10 -16.27 -12.97
CA ILE A 77 -8.37 -17.56 -12.32
C ILE A 77 -7.23 -17.94 -11.37
N SER A 78 -5.99 -17.62 -11.77
CA SER A 78 -4.80 -17.71 -10.94
C SER A 78 -4.03 -16.40 -11.06
N PRO A 79 -4.41 -15.35 -10.29
CA PRO A 79 -3.62 -14.12 -10.28
C PRO A 79 -2.17 -14.47 -9.96
N PRO A 80 -1.19 -13.88 -10.66
CA PRO A 80 0.21 -14.23 -10.44
C PRO A 80 0.51 -14.08 -8.95
N SER A 81 1.05 -15.14 -8.36
CA SER A 81 1.59 -15.08 -7.00
C SER A 81 2.51 -13.86 -6.98
N LEU A 82 2.18 -12.86 -6.16
CA LEU A 82 3.05 -11.71 -6.01
C LEU A 82 4.32 -12.23 -5.32
N PRO A 83 5.49 -12.29 -5.98
CA PRO A 83 6.68 -12.80 -5.32
C PRO A 83 7.01 -11.93 -4.10
N TYR A 84 7.59 -12.55 -3.07
CA TYR A 84 8.34 -11.83 -2.05
C TYR A 84 9.73 -11.48 -2.57
N ILE A 85 10.40 -10.54 -1.94
CA ILE A 85 11.79 -10.21 -2.23
C ILE A 85 12.71 -11.22 -1.55
N SER A 86 12.57 -11.35 -0.23
CA SER A 86 13.31 -12.34 0.54
C SER A 86 12.64 -13.71 0.42
N SER A 87 13.45 -14.77 0.33
CA SER A 87 13.01 -16.17 0.44
C SER A 87 12.87 -16.66 1.88
N ASP A 88 13.26 -15.86 2.87
CA ASP A 88 13.19 -16.23 4.29
C ASP A 88 11.74 -16.49 4.72
N GLU A 89 11.56 -17.26 5.78
CA GLU A 89 10.24 -17.37 6.39
C GLU A 89 9.80 -16.02 6.99
N GLY A 90 8.51 -15.72 6.89
CA GLY A 90 7.94 -14.57 7.56
C GLY A 90 7.90 -14.73 9.08
N ILE A 91 7.64 -13.61 9.75
CA ILE A 91 7.45 -13.57 11.21
C ILE A 91 6.00 -13.81 11.63
N GLY A 92 5.06 -13.93 10.70
CA GLY A 92 3.65 -14.11 11.05
C GLY A 92 3.00 -12.82 11.59
N GLY A 93 2.06 -12.99 12.53
CA GLY A 93 1.47 -11.92 13.33
C GLY A 93 0.22 -11.26 12.75
N HIS A 94 -0.45 -10.45 13.56
CA HIS A 94 -1.75 -9.85 13.25
C HIS A 94 -1.71 -8.33 13.21
N LEU A 95 -2.31 -7.75 12.17
CA LEU A 95 -2.46 -6.30 12.01
C LEU A 95 -3.81 -5.82 12.54
N LYS A 96 -3.82 -4.57 13.02
CA LYS A 96 -5.05 -3.84 13.40
C LYS A 96 -5.93 -4.61 14.39
N THR A 97 -5.33 -5.33 15.35
CA THR A 97 -6.03 -5.91 16.49
C THR A 97 -6.74 -4.82 17.28
N THR A 98 -6.08 -3.68 17.45
CA THR A 98 -6.64 -2.42 17.95
C THR A 98 -6.29 -1.26 16.99
N ALA A 99 -7.00 -0.14 17.10
CA ALA A 99 -6.69 1.04 16.27
C ALA A 99 -5.31 1.65 16.60
N SER A 100 -4.85 1.53 17.85
CA SER A 100 -3.51 1.97 18.30
C SER A 100 -2.38 1.14 17.69
N ASP A 101 -2.65 -0.07 17.21
CA ASP A 101 -1.65 -0.88 16.50
C ASP A 101 -1.34 -0.35 15.11
N PHE A 102 -2.10 0.61 14.60
CA PHE A 102 -1.91 1.19 13.27
C PHE A 102 -1.97 2.71 13.35
N VAL A 103 -0.81 3.33 13.60
CA VAL A 103 -0.67 4.78 13.73
C VAL A 103 -0.18 5.37 12.41
N VAL A 104 -0.85 6.43 11.94
CA VAL A 104 -0.50 7.14 10.71
C VAL A 104 -0.40 8.63 10.98
N LEU A 105 0.78 9.21 10.77
CA LEU A 105 1.03 10.64 10.79
C LEU A 105 1.14 11.17 9.37
N GLU A 106 0.24 12.07 8.96
CA GLU A 106 0.32 12.77 7.67
C GLU A 106 1.36 13.90 7.76
N ASN A 107 2.44 13.80 6.99
CA ASN A 107 3.48 14.84 6.91
C ASN A 107 3.07 15.91 5.90
N THR A 108 2.20 16.81 6.36
CA THR A 108 1.75 17.98 5.60
C THR A 108 2.78 19.10 5.72
N PRO A 109 3.16 19.78 4.63
CA PRO A 109 3.97 21.00 4.70
C PRO A 109 3.33 22.05 5.61
N PRO A 110 4.11 22.96 6.22
CA PRO A 110 3.55 24.08 6.95
C PRO A 110 2.63 24.91 6.04
N PRO A 111 1.65 25.64 6.62
CA PRO A 111 0.80 26.52 5.83
C PRO A 111 1.67 27.56 5.08
N PRO A 112 1.38 27.84 3.80
CA PRO A 112 2.19 28.73 2.98
C PRO A 112 2.10 30.21 3.38
N ASP A 113 1.08 30.57 4.15
CA ASP A 113 0.83 31.92 4.66
C ASP A 113 -0.10 31.84 5.89
N ASP A 114 -0.29 32.98 6.54
CA ASP A 114 -1.17 33.21 7.70
C ASP A 114 -2.40 34.06 7.35
N LYS A 115 -2.77 34.13 6.07
CA LYS A 115 -3.83 35.02 5.58
C LYS A 115 -5.22 34.38 5.68
N PRO A 116 -6.30 35.19 5.76
CA PRO A 116 -7.65 34.66 5.83
C PRO A 116 -8.05 33.93 4.55
N GLY A 117 -8.90 32.91 4.71
CA GLY A 117 -9.45 32.08 3.64
C GLY A 117 -9.92 30.74 4.20
N TYR A 118 -8.98 30.01 4.78
CA TYR A 118 -9.18 28.76 5.50
C TYR A 118 -8.49 28.83 6.86
N ILE A 119 -8.82 27.88 7.74
CA ILE A 119 -8.08 27.55 8.95
C ILE A 119 -7.64 26.09 8.80
N TRP A 120 -6.33 25.86 8.86
CA TRP A 120 -5.75 24.52 8.83
C TRP A 120 -5.72 23.96 10.24
N ALA A 121 -6.42 22.86 10.46
CA ALA A 121 -6.42 22.14 11.73
C ALA A 121 -5.77 20.76 11.55
N THR A 122 -4.73 20.47 12.33
CA THR A 122 -4.13 19.13 12.40
C THR A 122 -4.74 18.38 13.57
N ILE A 123 -5.42 17.27 13.27
CA ILE A 123 -6.26 16.55 14.22
C ILE A 123 -5.78 15.11 14.32
N ARG A 124 -5.47 14.66 15.54
CA ARG A 124 -5.25 13.26 15.89
C ARG A 124 -6.55 12.62 16.32
N ARG A 125 -6.89 11.47 15.75
CA ARG A 125 -8.17 10.79 16.02
C ARG A 125 -8.05 9.27 15.85
N SER A 126 -9.00 8.56 16.45
CA SER A 126 -9.22 7.12 16.25
C SER A 126 -10.72 6.88 16.08
N GLY A 127 -11.09 5.84 15.33
CA GLY A 127 -12.50 5.43 15.17
C GLY A 127 -13.34 6.34 14.27
N ARG A 128 -12.74 7.26 13.51
CA ARG A 128 -13.43 8.12 12.53
C ARG A 128 -12.68 8.21 11.21
N THR A 129 -13.40 8.03 10.11
CA THR A 129 -12.94 8.25 8.73
C THR A 129 -12.74 9.73 8.42
N THR A 130 -11.94 10.04 7.41
CA THR A 130 -11.78 11.42 6.90
C THR A 130 -13.13 12.03 6.50
N LEU A 131 -14.00 11.25 5.89
CA LEU A 131 -15.32 11.70 5.44
C LEU A 131 -16.23 12.07 6.62
N GLU A 132 -16.28 11.26 7.68
CA GLU A 132 -17.07 11.57 8.89
C GLU A 132 -16.66 12.93 9.50
N VAL A 133 -15.37 13.28 9.46
CA VAL A 133 -14.89 14.58 9.94
C VAL A 133 -15.23 15.72 8.99
N GLN A 134 -15.15 15.51 7.67
CA GLN A 134 -15.61 16.53 6.72
C GLN A 134 -17.12 16.78 6.84
N GLU A 135 -17.93 15.73 7.07
CA GLU A 135 -19.38 15.85 7.29
C GLU A 135 -19.73 16.53 8.62
N HIS A 136 -18.92 16.33 9.67
CA HIS A 136 -19.04 17.10 10.92
C HIS A 136 -18.93 18.60 10.66
N PHE A 137 -17.83 19.06 10.05
CA PHE A 137 -17.64 20.48 9.75
C PHE A 137 -18.68 21.03 8.78
N LYS A 138 -19.08 20.25 7.76
CA LYS A 138 -20.17 20.64 6.87
C LYS A 138 -21.45 20.93 7.64
N THR A 139 -21.79 20.08 8.60
CA THR A 139 -23.01 20.24 9.42
C THR A 139 -22.85 21.42 10.38
N SER A 140 -21.75 21.49 11.12
CA SER A 140 -21.48 22.55 12.10
C SER A 140 -21.40 23.95 11.48
N LEU A 141 -20.90 24.06 10.25
CA LEU A 141 -20.70 25.34 9.54
C LEU A 141 -21.74 25.60 8.45
N ASN A 142 -22.75 24.73 8.32
CA ASN A 142 -23.78 24.80 7.28
C ASN A 142 -23.19 24.94 5.85
N LEU A 143 -22.17 24.14 5.53
CA LEU A 143 -21.54 24.11 4.21
C LEU A 143 -22.43 23.33 3.23
N LYS A 144 -22.33 23.65 1.93
CA LYS A 144 -23.13 22.98 0.91
C LYS A 144 -22.63 21.55 0.65
N ASP A 145 -21.32 21.34 0.69
CA ASP A 145 -20.66 20.05 0.44
C ASP A 145 -19.52 19.82 1.44
N HIS A 146 -19.36 18.59 1.94
CA HIS A 146 -18.23 18.20 2.79
C HIS A 146 -16.88 18.43 2.10
N LYS A 147 -16.85 18.41 0.77
CA LYS A 147 -15.64 18.70 -0.03
C LYS A 147 -15.16 20.12 0.12
N GLU A 148 -15.96 21.05 0.66
CA GLU A 148 -15.51 22.40 0.99
C GLU A 148 -14.37 22.38 2.02
N VAL A 149 -14.41 21.41 2.94
CA VAL A 149 -13.29 21.07 3.83
C VAL A 149 -12.22 20.33 3.02
N GLY A 150 -11.06 20.95 2.88
CA GLY A 150 -9.95 20.38 2.12
C GLY A 150 -9.18 19.32 2.90
N VAL A 151 -8.77 18.25 2.21
CA VAL A 151 -7.97 17.15 2.77
C VAL A 151 -6.95 16.67 1.74
N SER A 152 -5.81 16.20 2.23
CA SER A 152 -4.74 15.70 1.37
C SER A 152 -4.96 14.26 0.89
N GLY A 153 -5.48 13.40 1.77
CA GLY A 153 -5.78 12.00 1.49
C GLY A 153 -6.96 11.51 2.32
N LEU A 154 -7.42 10.29 2.07
CA LEU A 154 -8.32 9.60 3.00
C LEU A 154 -7.48 8.78 3.97
N LYS A 155 -7.93 8.68 5.21
CA LYS A 155 -7.32 7.87 6.26
C LYS A 155 -8.33 6.85 6.78
N ASP A 156 -7.83 5.70 7.21
CA ASP A 156 -8.64 4.57 7.69
C ASP A 156 -9.31 4.89 9.03
N LYS A 157 -10.51 4.34 9.25
CA LYS A 157 -11.24 4.40 10.52
C LYS A 157 -10.58 3.54 11.60
N HIS A 158 -10.02 2.40 11.19
CA HIS A 158 -9.42 1.40 12.06
C HIS A 158 -7.91 1.65 12.24
N ALA A 159 -7.58 2.89 12.57
CA ALA A 159 -6.22 3.38 12.77
C ALA A 159 -6.27 4.64 13.65
N THR A 160 -5.20 4.90 14.38
CA THR A 160 -4.96 6.23 14.98
C THR A 160 -4.31 7.12 13.92
N THR A 161 -4.99 8.17 13.50
CA THR A 161 -4.56 8.99 12.36
C THR A 161 -4.39 10.44 12.79
N THR A 162 -3.25 11.04 12.47
CA THR A 162 -3.02 12.49 12.52
C THR A 162 -3.09 13.03 11.11
N GLN A 163 -4.04 13.94 10.85
CA GLN A 163 -4.32 14.48 9.52
C GLN A 163 -4.63 15.97 9.58
N THR A 164 -4.18 16.72 8.57
CA THR A 164 -4.51 18.14 8.42
C THR A 164 -5.77 18.31 7.57
N PHE A 165 -6.65 19.19 8.01
CA PHE A 165 -7.86 19.61 7.31
C PHE A 165 -7.78 21.12 7.07
N SER A 166 -8.20 21.61 5.90
CA SER A 166 -8.42 23.04 5.69
C SER A 166 -9.90 23.36 5.76
N ILE A 167 -10.34 23.99 6.84
CA ILE A 167 -11.73 24.36 7.10
C ILE A 167 -11.98 25.78 6.55
N PRO A 168 -13.06 26.04 5.79
CA PRO A 168 -13.40 27.39 5.36
C PRO A 168 -13.49 28.33 6.56
N SER A 169 -12.80 29.46 6.52
CA SER A 169 -12.84 30.44 7.61
C SER A 169 -14.12 31.27 7.61
N PHE A 170 -14.79 31.44 6.46
CA PHE A 170 -16.00 32.25 6.35
C PHE A 170 -17.26 31.42 6.63
N SER A 171 -18.02 31.81 7.67
CA SER A 171 -19.32 31.24 8.00
C SER A 171 -20.41 31.98 7.21
N SER A 172 -21.12 31.26 6.33
CA SER A 172 -22.20 31.85 5.53
C SER A 172 -23.44 32.17 6.36
N SER A 173 -23.70 31.40 7.43
CA SER A 173 -24.82 31.65 8.35
C SER A 173 -24.60 32.92 9.17
N GLU A 174 -23.37 33.14 9.65
CA GLU A 174 -23.03 34.29 10.49
C GLU A 174 -22.51 35.50 9.70
N LYS A 175 -22.25 35.33 8.39
CA LYS A 175 -21.73 36.35 7.48
C LYS A 175 -20.41 36.99 7.97
N ARG A 176 -19.55 36.21 8.61
CA ARG A 176 -18.23 36.64 9.12
C ARG A 176 -17.19 35.54 9.03
N HIS A 177 -15.92 35.91 9.22
CA HIS A 177 -14.88 34.94 9.47
C HIS A 177 -14.95 34.40 10.91
N LEU A 178 -14.79 33.09 11.04
CA LEU A 178 -14.60 32.37 12.29
C LEU A 178 -13.18 32.62 12.80
N THR A 179 -13.04 32.66 14.12
CA THR A 179 -11.74 32.74 14.76
C THR A 179 -11.05 31.37 14.81
N VAL A 180 -9.75 31.36 15.11
CA VAL A 180 -8.99 30.13 15.31
C VAL A 180 -9.54 29.34 16.50
N GLU A 181 -9.91 30.02 17.60
CA GLU A 181 -10.53 29.39 18.78
C GLU A 181 -11.85 28.69 18.44
N GLU A 182 -12.69 29.29 17.61
CA GLU A 182 -13.97 28.69 17.21
C GLU A 182 -13.76 27.41 16.41
N VAL A 183 -12.85 27.44 15.42
CA VAL A 183 -12.52 26.24 14.64
C VAL A 183 -11.81 25.19 15.51
N THR A 184 -10.98 25.60 16.47
CA THR A 184 -10.32 24.69 17.42
C THR A 184 -11.35 23.98 18.30
N SER A 185 -12.34 24.71 18.80
CA SER A 185 -13.46 24.15 19.57
C SER A 185 -14.26 23.13 18.75
N LEU A 186 -14.64 23.48 17.52
CA LEU A 186 -15.33 22.56 16.60
C LEU A 186 -14.50 21.31 16.26
N SER A 187 -13.19 21.48 16.09
CA SER A 187 -12.25 20.39 15.79
C SER A 187 -12.07 19.43 16.97
N SER A 188 -12.16 19.93 18.20
CA SER A 188 -12.03 19.11 19.41
C SER A 188 -13.14 18.06 19.56
N ALA A 189 -14.30 18.27 18.92
CA ALA A 189 -15.40 17.30 18.90
C ALA A 189 -15.10 16.03 18.07
N VAL A 190 -14.14 16.10 17.14
CA VAL A 190 -13.81 14.99 16.24
C VAL A 190 -12.49 14.28 16.57
N GLY A 191 -11.63 14.90 17.36
CA GLY A 191 -10.35 14.37 17.80
C GLY A 191 -9.56 15.41 18.57
N GLU A 192 -8.34 15.04 18.95
CA GLU A 192 -7.40 15.95 19.60
C GLU A 192 -6.79 16.91 18.58
N VAL A 193 -6.87 18.21 18.86
CA VAL A 193 -6.31 19.26 18.01
C VAL A 193 -4.85 19.48 18.39
N LEU A 194 -3.94 19.22 17.44
CA LEU A 194 -2.51 19.43 17.64
C LEU A 194 -2.08 20.83 17.21
N THR A 195 -2.62 21.32 16.08
CA THR A 195 -2.38 22.67 15.58
C THR A 195 -3.62 23.23 14.91
N CYS A 196 -3.80 24.56 14.97
CA CYS A 196 -4.88 25.27 14.30
C CYS A 196 -4.36 26.65 13.87
N VAL A 197 -4.29 26.92 12.57
CA VAL A 197 -3.61 28.11 12.02
C VAL A 197 -4.34 28.68 10.80
N PRO A 198 -4.42 30.01 10.62
CA PRO A 198 -5.02 30.62 9.42
C PRO A 198 -4.17 30.32 8.18
N CYS A 199 -4.82 30.25 7.02
CA CYS A 199 -4.16 30.04 5.72
C CYS A 199 -5.08 30.43 4.56
N SER A 200 -4.57 31.14 3.54
CA SER A 200 -5.37 31.54 2.38
C SER A 200 -5.75 30.38 1.47
N LYS A 201 -5.03 29.24 1.57
CA LYS A 201 -5.13 28.12 0.64
C LYS A 201 -5.95 26.97 1.21
N LYS A 202 -6.83 26.45 0.37
CA LYS A 202 -7.45 25.15 0.59
C LYS A 202 -6.44 24.02 0.40
N LEU A 203 -6.43 23.07 1.33
CA LEU A 203 -5.71 21.81 1.20
C LEU A 203 -6.34 20.96 0.08
N ARG A 204 -5.52 20.55 -0.88
CA ARG A 204 -5.95 19.76 -2.04
C ARG A 204 -5.44 18.32 -1.91
N ARG A 205 -6.00 17.41 -2.72
CA ARG A 205 -5.54 16.01 -2.78
C ARG A 205 -4.05 15.94 -3.10
N ASN A 206 -3.37 14.93 -2.53
CA ASN A 206 -1.95 14.65 -2.71
C ASN A 206 -1.02 15.83 -2.37
N PHE A 207 -1.40 16.66 -1.38
CA PHE A 207 -0.60 17.81 -0.94
C PHE A 207 0.43 17.45 0.14
N HIS A 208 0.27 16.31 0.83
CA HIS A 208 1.19 15.86 1.85
C HIS A 208 2.46 15.34 1.18
N HIS A 209 3.61 15.48 1.84
CA HIS A 209 4.87 14.91 1.33
C HIS A 209 4.88 13.39 1.50
N SER A 210 4.49 12.92 2.68
CA SER A 210 4.56 11.51 3.06
C SER A 210 3.59 11.19 4.20
N ASN A 211 3.53 9.92 4.57
CA ASN A 211 2.91 9.46 5.80
C ASN A 211 3.94 8.65 6.58
N THR A 212 4.11 8.97 7.86
CA THR A 212 4.91 8.16 8.78
C THR A 212 3.99 7.18 9.48
N PHE A 213 4.35 5.91 9.43
CA PHE A 213 3.63 4.80 10.01
C PHE A 213 4.34 4.33 11.28
N THR A 214 3.57 4.04 12.32
CA THR A 214 4.04 3.24 13.45
C THR A 214 3.03 2.12 13.64
N ILE A 215 3.46 0.89 13.39
CA ILE A 215 2.57 -0.26 13.28
C ILE A 215 3.06 -1.35 14.22
N THR A 216 2.17 -1.79 15.12
CA THR A 216 2.42 -2.92 16.00
C THR A 216 1.82 -4.17 15.38
N LEU A 217 2.67 -5.13 15.06
CA LEU A 217 2.29 -6.48 14.69
C LEU A 217 2.17 -7.31 15.98
N ARG A 218 0.98 -7.86 16.23
CA ARG A 218 0.72 -8.65 17.43
C ARG A 218 0.99 -10.13 17.18
N SER A 219 1.52 -10.85 18.16
CA SER A 219 1.70 -12.31 18.11
C SER A 219 2.57 -12.79 16.93
N ALA A 220 3.70 -12.13 16.68
CA ALA A 220 4.71 -12.65 15.76
C ALA A 220 5.39 -13.91 16.32
N CYS A 221 6.16 -14.63 15.50
CA CYS A 221 6.90 -15.80 15.93
C CYS A 221 7.86 -15.48 17.11
N PRO A 222 8.16 -16.46 17.98
CA PRO A 222 9.18 -16.28 19.01
C PRO A 222 10.51 -15.83 18.41
N ASN A 223 11.19 -14.89 19.07
CA ASN A 223 12.47 -14.33 18.64
C ASN A 223 12.48 -13.87 17.16
N PRO A 224 11.65 -12.87 16.78
CA PRO A 224 11.49 -12.47 15.37
C PRO A 224 12.70 -11.66 14.82
N ALA A 225 13.57 -11.14 15.68
CA ALA A 225 14.62 -10.20 15.29
C ALA A 225 15.59 -10.73 14.21
N PRO A 226 16.13 -11.97 14.28
CA PRO A 226 17.04 -12.47 13.25
C PRO A 226 16.36 -12.60 11.87
N LYS A 227 15.09 -13.02 11.84
CA LYS A 227 14.30 -13.09 10.60
C LYS A 227 14.09 -11.69 10.01
N ILE A 228 13.72 -10.72 10.84
CA ILE A 228 13.57 -9.32 10.41
C ILE A 228 14.87 -8.78 9.84
N GLN A 229 16.00 -8.99 10.51
CA GLN A 229 17.32 -8.53 10.06
C GLN A 229 17.73 -9.15 8.71
N SER A 230 17.48 -10.45 8.51
CA SER A 230 17.74 -11.13 7.23
C SER A 230 16.88 -10.56 6.10
N ILE A 231 15.59 -10.31 6.37
CA ILE A 231 14.67 -9.71 5.41
C ILE A 231 15.12 -8.28 5.07
N ILE A 232 15.48 -7.46 6.07
CA ILE A 232 16.00 -6.10 5.87
C ILE A 232 17.18 -6.11 4.90
N LYS A 233 18.18 -6.98 5.10
CA LYS A 233 19.33 -7.08 4.20
C LYS A 233 18.91 -7.33 2.74
N SER A 234 17.93 -8.21 2.52
CA SER A 234 17.40 -8.46 1.18
C SER A 234 16.69 -7.23 0.60
N LEU A 235 15.95 -6.49 1.43
CA LEU A 235 15.22 -5.29 1.01
C LEU A 235 16.18 -4.10 0.74
N GLU A 236 17.29 -3.99 1.46
CA GLU A 236 18.34 -3.00 1.20
C GLU A 236 18.99 -3.22 -0.17
N GLU A 237 19.18 -4.47 -0.58
CA GLU A 237 19.79 -4.80 -1.88
C GLU A 237 18.85 -4.55 -3.08
N THR A 238 17.54 -4.77 -2.93
CA THR A 238 16.62 -4.76 -4.08
C THR A 238 15.48 -3.74 -4.01
N GLY A 239 15.24 -3.15 -2.84
CA GLY A 239 14.04 -2.40 -2.53
C GLY A 239 12.79 -3.26 -2.31
N ILE A 240 11.63 -2.62 -2.22
CA ILE A 240 10.31 -3.23 -2.00
C ILE A 240 9.43 -3.04 -3.24
N ARG A 241 8.73 -4.08 -3.68
CA ARG A 241 7.80 -3.97 -4.81
C ARG A 241 6.61 -3.07 -4.45
N ASN A 242 6.38 -2.04 -5.24
CA ASN A 242 5.33 -1.04 -5.05
C ASN A 242 3.97 -1.50 -5.59
N TYR A 243 3.52 -2.68 -5.20
CA TYR A 243 2.25 -3.26 -5.63
C TYR A 243 1.03 -2.39 -5.22
N TYR A 244 -0.05 -2.52 -5.98
CA TYR A 244 -1.37 -2.16 -5.46
C TYR A 244 -1.87 -3.27 -4.54
N GLY A 245 -2.29 -2.91 -3.33
CA GLY A 245 -2.84 -3.86 -2.36
C GLY A 245 -4.27 -4.33 -2.71
N PRO A 246 -4.76 -5.41 -2.08
CA PRO A 246 -6.06 -6.04 -2.38
C PRO A 246 -7.25 -5.08 -2.37
N GLN A 247 -7.24 -4.08 -1.47
CA GLN A 247 -8.28 -3.06 -1.37
C GLN A 247 -8.52 -2.29 -2.69
N ARG A 248 -7.49 -2.16 -3.55
CA ARG A 248 -7.59 -1.49 -4.85
C ARG A 248 -8.50 -2.25 -5.83
N PHE A 249 -8.63 -3.55 -5.67
CA PHE A 249 -9.31 -4.42 -6.63
C PHE A 249 -10.72 -4.82 -6.22
N GLY A 250 -11.19 -4.39 -5.03
CA GLY A 250 -12.41 -4.91 -4.42
C GLY A 250 -12.24 -6.35 -3.93
N SER A 251 -13.33 -6.95 -3.44
CA SER A 251 -13.28 -8.33 -2.93
C SER A 251 -12.82 -9.30 -4.02
N HIS A 252 -11.77 -10.08 -3.76
CA HIS A 252 -11.21 -11.09 -4.65
C HIS A 252 -10.95 -10.62 -6.09
N LEU A 253 -10.48 -9.39 -6.32
CA LEU A 253 -10.26 -8.85 -7.69
C LEU A 253 -11.53 -8.54 -8.51
N SER A 254 -12.72 -8.60 -7.91
CA SER A 254 -14.00 -8.35 -8.60
C SER A 254 -14.06 -7.01 -9.34
N GLY A 255 -13.46 -5.95 -8.80
CA GLY A 255 -13.37 -4.64 -9.44
C GLY A 255 -12.51 -4.66 -10.71
N ALA A 256 -11.36 -5.33 -10.66
CA ALA A 256 -10.49 -5.49 -11.82
C ALA A 256 -11.14 -6.33 -12.91
N TYR A 257 -11.83 -7.41 -12.53
CA TYR A 257 -12.57 -8.25 -13.47
C TYR A 257 -13.76 -7.51 -14.10
N THR A 258 -14.49 -6.71 -13.31
CA THR A 258 -15.55 -5.84 -13.82
C THR A 258 -15.01 -4.87 -14.86
N GLY A 259 -13.84 -4.28 -14.61
CA GLY A 259 -13.16 -3.39 -15.55
C GLY A 259 -12.83 -4.10 -16.86
N TYR A 260 -12.22 -5.28 -16.77
CA TYR A 260 -11.92 -6.12 -17.94
C TYR A 260 -13.16 -6.44 -18.76
N LYS A 261 -14.22 -6.95 -18.12
CA LYS A 261 -15.49 -7.28 -18.79
C LYS A 261 -16.07 -6.09 -19.53
N MET A 262 -16.15 -4.93 -18.87
CA MET A 262 -16.66 -3.71 -19.50
C MET A 262 -15.85 -3.32 -20.73
N LEU A 263 -14.51 -3.40 -20.66
CA LEU A 263 -13.64 -3.10 -21.79
C LEU A 263 -13.84 -4.10 -22.93
N LYS A 264 -13.97 -5.39 -22.63
CA LYS A 264 -14.25 -6.44 -23.61
C LYS A 264 -15.59 -6.26 -24.31
N GLU A 265 -16.66 -6.02 -23.55
CA GLU A 265 -17.98 -5.78 -24.11
C GLU A 265 -18.00 -4.58 -25.07
N ILE A 266 -17.29 -3.50 -24.74
CA ILE A 266 -17.13 -2.33 -25.63
C ILE A 266 -16.37 -2.71 -26.89
N GLN A 267 -15.25 -3.42 -26.74
CA GLN A 267 -14.39 -3.84 -27.84
C GLN A 267 -15.12 -4.72 -28.86
N ASP A 268 -15.88 -5.70 -28.36
CA ASP A 268 -16.56 -6.71 -29.17
C ASP A 268 -17.93 -6.22 -29.70
N CYS A 269 -18.39 -5.05 -29.24
CA CYS A 269 -19.64 -4.44 -29.69
C CYS A 269 -19.55 -3.96 -31.16
N LYS A 270 -20.23 -4.68 -32.06
CA LYS A 270 -20.32 -4.34 -33.49
C LYS A 270 -21.21 -3.12 -33.77
N ASN A 271 -22.20 -2.84 -32.90
CA ASN A 271 -23.13 -1.74 -33.09
C ASN A 271 -22.53 -0.41 -32.59
N LYS A 272 -22.24 0.51 -33.50
CA LYS A 272 -21.61 1.81 -33.19
C LYS A 272 -22.37 2.64 -32.15
N LYS A 273 -23.71 2.65 -32.16
CA LYS A 273 -24.52 3.43 -31.20
C LYS A 273 -24.43 2.83 -29.80
N GLN A 274 -24.55 1.50 -29.70
CA GLN A 274 -24.45 0.79 -28.42
C GLN A 274 -23.03 0.91 -27.84
N ARG A 275 -21.99 0.73 -28.66
CA ARG A 275 -20.59 0.92 -28.29
C ARG A 275 -20.35 2.31 -27.70
N LYS A 276 -20.76 3.37 -28.42
CA LYS A 276 -20.61 4.75 -27.94
C LYS A 276 -21.31 4.99 -26.59
N LYS A 277 -22.50 4.41 -26.39
CA LYS A 277 -23.23 4.48 -25.12
C LYS A 277 -22.49 3.76 -23.99
N ALA A 278 -21.99 2.55 -24.25
CA ALA A 278 -21.22 1.77 -23.29
C ALA A 278 -19.91 2.48 -22.89
N SER A 279 -19.14 3.00 -23.87
CA SER A 279 -17.91 3.76 -23.60
C SER A 279 -18.18 5.03 -22.79
N TRP A 280 -19.29 5.74 -23.09
CA TRP A 280 -19.70 6.91 -22.32
C TRP A 280 -20.07 6.56 -20.87
N ASN A 281 -20.81 5.46 -20.65
CA ASN A 281 -21.14 4.99 -19.31
C ASN A 281 -19.88 4.59 -18.52
N ALA A 282 -18.93 3.92 -19.16
CA ALA A 282 -17.68 3.49 -18.53
C ALA A 282 -16.86 4.68 -18.01
N LYS A 283 -16.80 5.78 -18.78
CA LYS A 283 -15.99 6.95 -18.41
C LYS A 283 -16.70 8.01 -17.57
N LYS A 284 -18.04 7.96 -17.47
CA LYS A 284 -18.84 8.91 -16.67
C LYS A 284 -19.33 8.35 -15.34
N SER A 285 -19.54 7.04 -15.25
CA SER A 285 -19.94 6.43 -13.98
C SER A 285 -18.74 6.26 -13.06
N VAL A 286 -18.94 6.58 -11.77
CA VAL A 286 -17.94 6.31 -10.72
C VAL A 286 -17.53 4.84 -10.77
N LYS A 287 -18.50 3.92 -10.77
CA LYS A 287 -18.24 2.47 -10.86
C LYS A 287 -17.37 2.11 -12.07
N GLY A 288 -17.67 2.66 -13.25
CA GLY A 288 -16.90 2.37 -14.47
C GLY A 288 -15.45 2.84 -14.37
N VAL A 289 -15.24 4.09 -13.96
CA VAL A 289 -13.89 4.67 -13.80
C VAL A 289 -13.06 3.87 -12.81
N PHE A 290 -13.62 3.57 -11.63
CA PHE A 290 -12.92 2.79 -10.60
C PHE A 290 -12.63 1.35 -11.04
N SER A 291 -13.53 0.72 -11.80
CA SER A 291 -13.33 -0.66 -12.29
C SER A 291 -12.22 -0.72 -13.35
N VAL A 292 -12.18 0.25 -14.28
CA VAL A 292 -11.08 0.35 -15.28
C VAL A 292 -9.74 0.62 -14.58
N GLN A 293 -9.71 1.48 -13.56
CA GLN A 293 -8.49 1.71 -12.77
C GLN A 293 -8.04 0.48 -12.00
N ALA A 294 -8.95 -0.32 -11.47
CA ALA A 294 -8.62 -1.58 -10.82
C ALA A 294 -7.99 -2.57 -11.82
N TRP A 295 -8.50 -2.65 -13.05
CA TRP A 295 -7.91 -3.45 -14.12
C TRP A 295 -6.49 -2.98 -14.49
N GLN A 296 -6.28 -1.66 -14.63
CA GLN A 296 -4.94 -1.09 -14.89
C GLN A 296 -3.95 -1.43 -13.77
N SER A 297 -4.36 -1.26 -12.51
CA SER A 297 -3.55 -1.57 -11.32
C SER A 297 -3.16 -3.05 -11.26
N MET A 298 -4.03 -3.94 -11.73
CA MET A 298 -3.76 -5.38 -11.74
C MET A 298 -2.72 -5.72 -12.82
N LEU A 299 -2.84 -5.15 -14.02
CA LEU A 299 -1.82 -5.33 -15.05
C LEU A 299 -0.45 -4.76 -14.61
N PHE A 300 -0.45 -3.64 -13.91
CA PHE A 300 0.76 -3.12 -13.25
C PHE A 300 1.37 -4.16 -12.30
N ASN A 301 0.58 -4.77 -11.41
CA ASN A 301 1.07 -5.81 -10.50
C ASN A 301 1.63 -7.02 -11.27
N CYS A 302 0.96 -7.45 -12.35
CA CYS A 302 1.41 -8.57 -13.18
C CYS A 302 2.77 -8.29 -13.85
N ILE A 303 2.96 -7.08 -14.39
CA ILE A 303 4.23 -6.68 -15.00
C ILE A 303 5.33 -6.60 -13.93
N LEU A 304 5.03 -5.99 -12.78
CA LEU A 304 5.97 -5.87 -11.69
C LEU A 304 6.35 -7.23 -11.09
N ALA A 305 5.44 -8.22 -11.06
CA ALA A 305 5.74 -9.58 -10.63
C ALA A 305 6.72 -10.31 -11.57
N LYS A 306 6.83 -9.91 -12.84
CA LYS A 306 7.85 -10.42 -13.77
C LYS A 306 9.20 -9.71 -13.61
N ARG A 307 9.26 -8.61 -12.87
CA ARG A 307 10.49 -7.90 -12.51
C ARG A 307 10.95 -8.39 -11.13
N LEU A 308 11.85 -9.38 -11.14
CA LEU A 308 12.37 -9.96 -9.90
C LEU A 308 13.13 -8.94 -9.07
N ARG A 309 13.90 -8.05 -9.71
CA ARG A 309 14.67 -6.98 -9.08
C ARG A 309 14.28 -5.61 -9.64
N GLY A 310 14.57 -4.57 -8.86
CA GLY A 310 14.39 -3.16 -9.24
C GLY A 310 15.40 -2.62 -10.24
N ASP A 311 16.32 -3.45 -10.70
CA ASP A 311 17.37 -3.11 -11.66
C ASP A 311 16.81 -2.44 -12.91
N ILE A 312 17.50 -1.42 -13.41
CA ILE A 312 17.22 -0.82 -14.71
C ILE A 312 17.58 -1.81 -15.83
N LEU A 313 16.71 -1.94 -16.82
CA LEU A 313 16.97 -2.67 -18.08
C LEU A 313 16.92 -1.71 -19.27
N ILE A 314 17.62 -2.08 -20.35
CA ILE A 314 17.46 -1.42 -21.65
C ILE A 314 15.98 -1.46 -22.04
N GLY A 315 15.45 -0.30 -22.44
CA GLY A 315 14.07 -0.08 -22.82
C GLY A 315 13.16 0.41 -21.71
N ASP A 316 13.59 0.37 -20.44
CA ASP A 316 12.80 0.90 -19.33
C ASP A 316 12.50 2.40 -19.52
N ILE A 317 11.41 2.84 -18.90
CA ILE A 317 11.19 4.25 -18.59
C ILE A 317 11.56 4.44 -17.13
N ALA A 318 12.58 5.24 -16.87
CA ALA A 318 13.07 5.56 -15.55
C ALA A 318 12.65 6.98 -15.13
N VAL A 319 12.48 7.18 -13.83
CA VAL A 319 12.23 8.50 -13.22
C VAL A 319 13.19 8.68 -12.05
N PRO A 320 13.54 9.91 -11.65
CA PRO A 320 14.30 10.13 -10.42
C PRO A 320 13.64 9.44 -9.23
N SER A 321 14.39 8.78 -8.35
CA SER A 321 13.81 7.97 -7.26
C SER A 321 12.95 8.78 -6.29
N SER A 322 13.24 10.09 -6.14
CA SER A 322 12.42 11.04 -5.39
C SER A 322 11.02 11.29 -5.99
N SER A 323 10.75 10.84 -7.21
CA SER A 323 9.46 11.00 -7.88
C SER A 323 8.47 9.95 -7.40
N THR A 324 7.48 10.34 -6.60
CA THR A 324 6.53 9.40 -6.01
C THR A 324 5.45 8.89 -6.96
N SER A 325 5.11 9.62 -8.04
CA SER A 325 4.26 9.12 -9.12
C SER A 325 4.13 10.09 -10.30
N SER A 326 3.97 9.54 -11.51
CA SER A 326 3.45 10.23 -12.70
C SER A 326 1.95 9.91 -12.92
N GLU A 327 1.19 9.65 -11.86
CA GLU A 327 -0.24 9.39 -11.97
C GLU A 327 -0.99 10.68 -12.39
N PRO A 328 -2.00 10.63 -13.28
CA PRO A 328 -2.75 11.80 -13.70
C PRO A 328 -3.45 12.43 -12.48
N GLY A 329 -3.01 13.61 -12.06
CA GLY A 329 -3.49 14.31 -10.86
C GLY A 329 -2.57 14.23 -9.63
N ALA A 330 -1.46 13.50 -9.71
CA ALA A 330 -0.37 13.47 -8.72
C ALA A 330 0.83 14.35 -9.13
N GLY A 331 0.62 15.32 -10.03
CA GLY A 331 1.67 16.24 -10.43
C GLY A 331 2.12 17.13 -9.27
N ASP A 332 3.44 17.10 -9.01
CA ASP A 332 4.16 18.23 -8.41
C ASP A 332 3.75 19.52 -9.15
N ARG A 333 3.37 20.55 -8.39
CA ARG A 333 2.89 21.83 -8.91
C ARG A 333 3.98 22.72 -9.45
N ASN A 334 5.24 22.28 -9.45
CA ASN A 334 6.26 22.94 -10.25
C ASN A 334 6.12 22.66 -11.75
N GLY A 335 5.17 21.83 -12.19
CA GLY A 335 4.93 21.62 -13.62
C GLY A 335 6.04 20.82 -14.33
N ALA A 336 7.11 20.47 -13.62
CA ALA A 336 8.04 19.45 -14.03
C ALA A 336 7.33 18.11 -13.88
N LYS A 337 6.83 17.56 -14.99
CA LYS A 337 6.65 16.10 -15.06
C LYS A 337 7.99 15.49 -14.68
N PRO A 338 8.04 14.43 -13.84
CA PRO A 338 9.27 13.66 -13.67
C PRO A 338 9.88 13.47 -15.05
N THR A 339 11.17 13.77 -15.22
CA THR A 339 11.83 13.64 -16.52
C THR A 339 11.92 12.15 -16.82
N GLU A 340 10.84 11.61 -17.38
CA GLU A 340 10.73 10.24 -17.83
C GLU A 340 11.85 10.00 -18.83
N THR A 341 12.87 9.28 -18.39
CA THR A 341 14.06 9.04 -19.18
C THR A 341 13.94 7.66 -19.79
N ARG A 342 14.00 7.60 -21.11
CA ARG A 342 14.02 6.33 -21.82
C ARG A 342 15.42 5.75 -21.78
N VAL A 343 15.51 4.53 -21.26
CA VAL A 343 16.76 3.78 -21.19
C VAL A 343 17.01 3.09 -22.53
N THR A 344 18.16 3.37 -23.13
CA THR A 344 18.63 2.87 -24.42
C THR A 344 20.02 2.27 -24.23
N GLY A 345 20.53 1.52 -25.21
CA GLY A 345 21.90 1.01 -25.13
C GLY A 345 22.97 2.10 -25.01
N LYS A 346 22.67 3.35 -25.42
CA LYS A 346 23.63 4.47 -25.38
C LYS A 346 23.77 5.13 -24.00
N ASN A 347 22.70 5.19 -23.23
CA ASN A 347 22.65 5.86 -21.92
C ASN A 347 22.45 4.88 -20.74
N PHE A 348 22.39 3.58 -21.01
CA PHE A 348 22.16 2.54 -20.00
C PHE A 348 23.21 2.58 -18.87
N GLU A 349 24.49 2.64 -19.23
CA GLU A 349 25.60 2.62 -18.26
C GLU A 349 25.61 3.84 -17.34
N GLU A 350 25.27 5.01 -17.88
CA GLU A 350 25.14 6.23 -17.09
C GLU A 350 23.90 6.16 -16.18
N ILE A 351 22.73 5.88 -16.75
CA ILE A 351 21.46 5.88 -16.02
C ILE A 351 21.45 4.86 -14.88
N ARG A 352 21.99 3.64 -15.10
CA ARG A 352 21.96 2.59 -14.07
C ARG A 352 22.81 2.91 -12.84
N LEU A 353 23.71 3.89 -12.95
CA LEU A 353 24.55 4.39 -11.86
C LEU A 353 23.96 5.64 -11.18
N THR A 354 22.91 6.24 -11.74
CA THR A 354 22.23 7.39 -11.14
C THR A 354 21.10 6.99 -10.21
N ASP A 355 20.66 7.94 -9.39
CA ASP A 355 19.50 7.77 -8.52
C ASP A 355 18.17 7.81 -9.29
N VAL A 356 17.86 6.72 -9.97
CA VAL A 356 16.62 6.54 -10.72
C VAL A 356 15.93 5.24 -10.35
N SER A 357 14.62 5.23 -10.55
CA SER A 357 13.77 4.07 -10.35
C SER A 357 13.09 3.66 -11.66
N MET A 358 13.01 2.36 -11.90
CA MET A 358 12.22 1.83 -13.00
C MET A 358 10.72 2.05 -12.75
N THR A 359 9.96 2.20 -13.83
CA THR A 359 8.50 2.30 -13.77
C THR A 359 7.84 1.14 -14.48
N CYS A 360 6.61 0.81 -14.09
CA CYS A 360 5.71 -0.06 -14.84
C CYS A 360 4.50 0.74 -15.36
N PRO A 361 3.85 0.32 -16.46
CA PRO A 361 2.74 1.03 -17.04
C PRO A 361 1.45 0.79 -16.25
N LEU A 362 0.65 1.85 -16.17
CA LEU A 362 -0.80 1.79 -15.98
C LEU A 362 -1.43 1.91 -17.37
N PRO A 363 -1.93 0.81 -17.97
CA PRO A 363 -2.31 0.74 -19.37
C PRO A 363 -3.32 1.80 -19.81
N GLY A 364 -3.01 2.57 -20.85
CA GLY A 364 -3.93 3.59 -21.39
C GLY A 364 -3.51 4.17 -22.73
N SER A 365 -4.38 5.03 -23.26
CA SER A 365 -4.28 5.65 -24.60
C SER A 365 -3.14 6.68 -24.76
N ARG A 366 -2.56 7.15 -23.65
CA ARG A 366 -1.51 8.19 -23.65
C ARG A 366 -0.29 7.79 -22.83
N GLN A 367 -0.22 6.54 -22.39
CA GLN A 367 0.92 6.08 -21.60
C GLN A 367 2.20 6.09 -22.43
N LEU A 368 3.33 6.41 -21.80
CA LEU A 368 4.63 6.18 -22.41
C LEU A 368 4.90 4.68 -22.47
N LYS A 369 5.24 4.18 -23.67
CA LYS A 369 5.49 2.74 -23.91
C LYS A 369 6.98 2.46 -24.02
N CYS A 370 7.44 1.37 -23.43
CA CYS A 370 8.76 0.82 -23.73
C CYS A 370 8.86 0.39 -25.21
N TYR A 371 10.07 0.34 -25.77
CA TYR A 371 10.25 -0.18 -27.12
C TYR A 371 10.05 -1.71 -27.12
N PRO A 372 9.15 -2.27 -27.95
CA PRO A 372 8.75 -3.68 -27.84
C PRO A 372 9.89 -4.69 -28.04
N ASN A 373 10.98 -4.28 -28.72
CA ASN A 373 12.12 -5.15 -29.01
C ASN A 373 13.23 -5.10 -27.95
N THR A 374 12.95 -4.53 -26.77
CA THR A 374 13.89 -4.42 -25.64
C THR A 374 13.53 -5.40 -24.52
N PRO A 375 14.46 -5.78 -23.63
CA PRO A 375 14.15 -6.62 -22.47
C PRO A 375 12.97 -6.11 -21.65
N ALA A 376 12.94 -4.81 -21.32
CA ALA A 376 11.83 -4.18 -20.61
C ALA A 376 10.53 -4.21 -21.40
N GLY A 377 10.59 -3.84 -22.68
CA GLY A 377 9.40 -3.78 -23.54
C GLY A 377 8.76 -5.13 -23.83
N LYS A 378 9.54 -6.22 -23.84
CA LYS A 378 9.01 -7.59 -23.97
C LYS A 378 8.12 -7.95 -22.78
N VAL A 379 8.59 -7.72 -21.56
CA VAL A 379 7.81 -7.98 -20.33
C VAL A 379 6.49 -7.22 -20.33
N GLU A 380 6.51 -5.92 -20.65
CA GLU A 380 5.28 -5.12 -20.73
C GLU A 380 4.36 -5.62 -21.84
N SER A 381 4.91 -5.87 -23.04
CA SER A 381 4.12 -6.26 -24.21
C SER A 381 3.45 -7.62 -24.03
N ASP A 382 4.12 -8.57 -23.40
CA ASP A 382 3.57 -9.92 -23.20
C ASP A 382 2.35 -9.90 -22.28
N ILE A 383 2.43 -9.18 -21.16
CA ILE A 383 1.30 -9.03 -20.23
C ILE A 383 0.16 -8.22 -20.86
N LEU A 384 0.47 -7.15 -21.60
CA LEU A 384 -0.54 -6.35 -22.29
C LEU A 384 -1.27 -7.16 -23.37
N LYS A 385 -0.56 -7.96 -24.16
CA LYS A 385 -1.16 -8.86 -25.16
C LYS A 385 -2.06 -9.91 -24.50
N MET A 386 -1.65 -10.48 -23.38
CA MET A 386 -2.47 -11.43 -22.61
C MET A 386 -3.78 -10.82 -22.10
N SER A 387 -3.83 -9.50 -21.88
CA SER A 387 -5.06 -8.81 -21.47
C SER A 387 -6.09 -8.68 -22.60
N ASP A 388 -5.64 -8.77 -23.87
CA ASP A 388 -6.47 -8.69 -25.08
C ASP A 388 -7.41 -7.45 -25.14
N ILE A 389 -6.98 -6.33 -24.56
CA ILE A 389 -7.66 -5.03 -24.69
C ILE A 389 -6.88 -4.13 -25.64
N THR A 390 -7.57 -3.61 -26.66
CA THR A 390 -6.99 -2.72 -27.65
C THR A 390 -6.88 -1.28 -27.15
N GLU A 391 -5.89 -0.56 -27.68
CA GLU A 391 -5.70 0.87 -27.40
C GLU A 391 -6.89 1.73 -27.85
N GLN A 392 -7.61 1.31 -28.89
CA GLN A 392 -8.84 1.95 -29.33
C GLN A 392 -9.89 1.93 -28.21
N THR A 393 -10.10 0.78 -27.58
CA THR A 393 -11.04 0.65 -26.45
C THR A 393 -10.65 1.57 -25.29
N LEU A 394 -9.35 1.61 -24.93
CA LEU A 394 -8.85 2.49 -23.88
C LEU A 394 -9.05 3.97 -24.20
N THR A 395 -8.92 4.35 -25.47
CA THR A 395 -9.20 5.70 -25.95
C THR A 395 -10.67 6.05 -25.83
N GLU A 396 -11.57 5.13 -26.18
CA GLU A 396 -13.02 5.38 -26.13
C GLU A 396 -13.56 5.63 -24.72
N VAL A 397 -12.95 5.00 -23.71
CA VAL A 397 -13.29 5.15 -22.29
C VAL A 397 -12.47 6.24 -21.57
N ASP A 398 -11.70 7.04 -22.31
CA ASP A 398 -10.79 8.07 -21.75
C ASP A 398 -9.82 7.51 -20.67
N ALA A 399 -9.41 6.25 -20.79
CA ALA A 399 -8.36 5.68 -19.96
C ALA A 399 -7.01 6.21 -20.45
N TRP A 400 -6.54 7.30 -19.86
CA TRP A 400 -5.28 7.94 -20.26
C TRP A 400 -4.06 7.05 -20.03
N GLY A 401 -4.03 6.35 -18.89
CA GLY A 401 -2.84 5.59 -18.48
C GLY A 401 -1.69 6.49 -18.02
N SER A 402 -0.67 5.88 -17.44
CA SER A 402 0.51 6.57 -16.90
C SER A 402 1.64 5.59 -16.60
N ARG A 403 2.74 6.06 -16.04
CA ARG A 403 3.80 5.24 -15.44
C ARG A 403 3.73 5.34 -13.93
N ARG A 404 4.11 4.28 -13.24
CA ARG A 404 4.24 4.23 -11.78
C ARG A 404 5.56 3.56 -11.40
N VAL A 405 6.25 4.10 -10.41
CA VAL A 405 7.49 3.52 -9.87
C VAL A 405 7.22 2.08 -9.41
N GLY A 406 8.04 1.14 -9.89
CA GLY A 406 7.89 -0.28 -9.60
C GLY A 406 8.44 -0.69 -8.24
N PHE A 407 9.52 -0.05 -7.79
CA PHE A 407 10.21 -0.40 -6.55
C PHE A 407 10.39 0.81 -5.64
N LEU A 408 10.14 0.62 -4.35
CA LEU A 408 10.46 1.57 -3.30
C LEU A 408 11.87 1.27 -2.81
N LYS A 409 12.73 2.28 -2.71
CA LYS A 409 14.02 2.12 -2.07
C LYS A 409 13.83 1.94 -0.57
N PHE A 410 14.51 0.94 0.00
CA PHE A 410 14.39 0.67 1.43
C PHE A 410 15.03 1.77 2.27
N GLU A 411 16.16 2.32 1.81
CA GLU A 411 16.86 3.47 2.41
C GLU A 411 15.97 4.70 2.62
N ASP A 412 15.05 4.97 1.68
CA ASP A 412 14.15 6.14 1.74
C ASP A 412 13.05 5.97 2.80
N LEU A 413 12.85 4.76 3.34
CA LEU A 413 11.76 4.48 4.26
C LEU A 413 12.02 4.98 5.68
N ASN A 414 13.25 5.33 6.06
CA ASN A 414 13.61 5.61 7.46
C ASN A 414 13.10 4.48 8.39
N PHE A 415 13.35 3.23 7.99
CA PHE A 415 12.79 2.06 8.63
C PHE A 415 13.49 1.76 9.96
N SER A 416 12.70 1.40 10.97
CA SER A 416 13.18 0.85 12.24
C SER A 416 12.18 -0.15 12.80
N PHE A 417 12.66 -1.03 13.68
CA PHE A 417 11.80 -1.98 14.39
C PHE A 417 12.25 -2.17 15.83
N GLU A 418 11.30 -2.56 16.68
CA GLU A 418 11.51 -2.89 18.08
C GLU A 418 10.71 -4.16 18.40
N VAL A 419 11.34 -5.13 19.03
CA VAL A 419 10.65 -6.31 19.59
C VAL A 419 10.16 -5.92 20.97
N LEU A 420 8.85 -6.00 21.18
CA LEU A 420 8.21 -5.68 22.45
C LEU A 420 8.13 -6.95 23.31
N GLU A 421 8.48 -6.83 24.59
CA GLU A 421 8.34 -7.92 25.56
C GLU A 421 6.88 -8.31 25.69
N ILE A 422 6.61 -9.62 25.73
CA ILE A 422 5.30 -10.15 26.10
C ILE A 422 5.27 -10.37 27.61
N GLU A 423 4.13 -10.08 28.25
CA GLU A 423 3.85 -10.51 29.62
C GLU A 423 4.08 -12.02 29.79
N GLU A 424 4.57 -12.45 30.95
CA GLU A 424 4.85 -13.86 31.24
C GLU A 424 3.65 -14.76 30.88
N GLY A 425 3.87 -15.71 29.96
CA GLY A 425 2.87 -16.71 29.56
C GLY A 425 2.18 -16.48 28.21
N GLY A 426 2.44 -15.38 27.51
CA GLY A 426 1.93 -15.17 26.15
C GLY A 426 2.73 -15.92 25.07
N TRP A 427 2.05 -16.38 24.02
CA TRP A 427 2.67 -16.97 22.83
C TRP A 427 3.13 -15.87 21.86
N GLY A 428 4.41 -15.91 21.46
CA GLY A 428 4.98 -15.07 20.39
C GLY A 428 5.83 -13.89 20.86
N SER A 429 6.02 -12.90 20.00
CA SER A 429 6.55 -11.57 20.35
C SER A 429 5.77 -10.50 19.60
N ASP A 430 5.49 -9.35 20.23
CA ASP A 430 4.94 -8.22 19.50
C ASP A 430 6.08 -7.43 18.85
N VAL A 431 5.85 -6.90 17.66
CA VAL A 431 6.88 -6.15 16.91
C VAL A 431 6.33 -4.81 16.48
N LYS A 432 6.99 -3.73 16.89
CA LYS A 432 6.67 -2.38 16.45
C LYS A 432 7.57 -1.97 15.29
N PHE A 433 6.98 -1.71 14.14
CA PHE A 433 7.65 -1.13 12.98
C PHE A 433 7.40 0.38 12.88
N SER A 434 8.42 1.13 12.50
CA SER A 434 8.28 2.54 12.13
C SER A 434 8.95 2.80 10.77
N PHE A 435 8.24 3.49 9.87
CA PHE A 435 8.76 3.85 8.54
C PHE A 435 7.91 4.95 7.91
N THR A 436 8.45 5.63 6.91
CA THR A 436 7.82 6.72 6.17
C THR A 436 7.62 6.33 4.71
N LEU A 437 6.45 6.63 4.17
CA LEU A 437 6.12 6.37 2.77
C LEU A 437 5.61 7.63 2.08
N GLY A 438 6.05 7.84 0.84
CA GLY A 438 5.58 8.91 -0.01
C GLY A 438 4.10 8.78 -0.39
N THR A 439 3.59 9.81 -1.09
CA THR A 439 2.22 9.80 -1.61
C THR A 439 1.96 8.59 -2.52
N GLY A 440 0.80 7.95 -2.32
CA GLY A 440 0.37 6.82 -3.15
C GLY A 440 1.11 5.49 -2.89
N GLN A 441 1.98 5.41 -1.89
CA GLN A 441 2.63 4.18 -1.44
C GLN A 441 1.85 3.56 -0.26
N TYR A 442 1.95 2.24 -0.08
CA TYR A 442 1.11 1.49 0.87
C TYR A 442 1.96 0.77 1.93
N ALA A 443 1.65 0.99 3.21
CA ALA A 443 2.30 0.32 4.33
C ALA A 443 2.19 -1.21 4.27
N THR A 444 1.10 -1.71 3.68
CA THR A 444 0.90 -3.15 3.48
C THR A 444 1.97 -3.78 2.61
N ASN A 445 2.59 -3.04 1.67
CA ASN A 445 3.68 -3.59 0.85
C ASN A 445 4.95 -3.82 1.65
N VAL A 446 5.24 -2.92 2.60
CA VAL A 446 6.39 -3.06 3.52
C VAL A 446 6.15 -4.25 4.44
N LEU A 447 5.02 -4.24 5.14
CA LEU A 447 4.68 -5.28 6.13
C LEU A 447 4.55 -6.66 5.51
N ARG A 448 4.07 -6.74 4.27
CA ARG A 448 3.97 -7.99 3.52
C ARG A 448 5.29 -8.75 3.49
N GLU A 449 6.40 -8.06 3.26
CA GLU A 449 7.72 -8.68 3.17
C GLU A 449 8.19 -9.28 4.51
N PHE A 450 7.71 -8.76 5.64
CA PHE A 450 8.03 -9.28 6.97
C PHE A 450 7.06 -10.35 7.43
N MET A 451 5.76 -10.12 7.29
CA MET A 451 4.70 -10.99 7.79
C MET A 451 4.72 -12.36 7.09
N LYS A 452 4.67 -12.36 5.75
CA LYS A 452 4.51 -13.54 4.88
C LYS A 452 3.45 -14.56 5.35
N ASN A 453 2.40 -14.10 6.03
CA ASN A 453 1.16 -14.82 6.34
C ASN A 453 0.45 -15.21 5.03
N GLY A 454 0.85 -16.31 4.40
CA GLY A 454 0.50 -16.62 3.01
C GLY A 454 -1.00 -16.45 2.71
N ASN A 455 -1.38 -15.53 1.81
CA ASN A 455 -2.77 -15.31 1.34
C ASN A 455 -3.91 -15.45 2.39
N GLU A 456 -3.67 -15.07 3.64
CA GLU A 456 -4.64 -15.16 4.75
C GLU A 456 -5.70 -14.03 4.74
N GLU A 457 -6.06 -13.47 3.58
CA GLU A 457 -7.31 -12.70 3.48
C GLU A 457 -8.56 -13.62 3.57
N GLY A 458 -8.37 -14.93 3.36
CA GLY A 458 -9.37 -15.97 3.65
C GLY A 458 -9.60 -16.15 5.15
N ASP A 459 -8.53 -16.32 5.93
CA ASP A 459 -8.59 -16.65 7.36
C ASP A 459 -9.16 -15.52 8.22
N ALA A 460 -8.80 -14.25 7.96
CA ALA A 460 -9.38 -13.14 8.71
C ALA A 460 -10.90 -13.00 8.52
N ARG A 461 -11.47 -13.57 7.43
CA ARG A 461 -12.92 -13.64 7.21
C ARG A 461 -13.52 -14.91 7.79
N GLU A 462 -12.82 -16.04 7.75
CA GLU A 462 -13.25 -17.27 8.42
C GLU A 462 -13.30 -17.10 9.94
N VAL A 463 -12.26 -16.52 10.54
CA VAL A 463 -12.23 -16.16 11.96
C VAL A 463 -13.39 -15.23 12.31
N LYS A 464 -13.67 -14.20 11.49
CA LYS A 464 -14.85 -13.32 11.69
C LYS A 464 -16.19 -14.05 11.49
N LYS A 465 -16.24 -15.07 10.65
CA LYS A 465 -17.44 -15.86 10.36
C LYS A 465 -17.72 -16.86 11.47
N GLU A 466 -16.68 -17.48 12.04
CA GLU A 466 -16.72 -18.34 13.21
C GLU A 466 -17.05 -17.55 14.47
N GLU A 467 -16.48 -16.38 14.68
CA GLU A 467 -16.80 -15.52 15.82
C GLU A 467 -18.28 -15.05 15.78
N LYS A 468 -18.79 -14.77 14.58
CA LYS A 468 -20.21 -14.44 14.36
C LYS A 468 -21.14 -15.65 14.50
N LYS A 469 -20.63 -16.86 14.25
CA LYS A 469 -21.35 -18.13 14.48
C LYS A 469 -21.43 -18.44 15.98
N ARG A 470 -20.33 -18.34 16.72
CA ARG A 470 -20.29 -18.49 18.20
C ARG A 470 -21.22 -17.52 18.90
N LYS A 471 -21.20 -16.22 18.54
CA LYS A 471 -22.12 -15.23 19.14
C LYS A 471 -23.60 -15.57 18.91
N ARG A 472 -23.95 -16.14 17.74
CA ARG A 472 -25.32 -16.58 17.44
C ARG A 472 -25.73 -17.85 18.18
N GLU A 473 -24.79 -18.74 18.45
CA GLU A 473 -25.03 -19.95 19.24
C GLU A 473 -25.21 -19.58 20.73
N GLU A 474 -24.35 -18.72 21.27
CA GLU A 474 -24.47 -18.19 22.64
C GLU A 474 -25.78 -17.42 22.87
N GLU A 475 -26.22 -16.59 21.90
CA GLU A 475 -27.53 -15.90 21.97
C GLU A 475 -28.71 -16.89 21.95
N LYS A 476 -28.61 -18.00 21.20
CA LYS A 476 -29.65 -19.04 21.15
C LYS A 476 -29.71 -19.85 22.45
N ASP A 477 -28.57 -20.20 23.01
CA ASP A 477 -28.52 -20.95 24.28
C ASP A 477 -29.04 -20.10 25.44
N THR A 478 -28.71 -18.81 25.45
CA THR A 478 -29.24 -17.85 26.44
C THR A 478 -30.76 -17.64 26.29
N ALA A 479 -31.28 -17.68 25.05
CA ALA A 479 -32.71 -17.56 24.79
C ALA A 479 -33.50 -18.83 25.17
N ASN A 480 -32.90 -20.02 25.00
CA ASN A 480 -33.50 -21.28 25.43
C ASN A 480 -33.49 -21.43 26.95
N ALA A 481 -32.40 -21.04 27.63
CA ALA A 481 -32.30 -21.08 29.08
C ALA A 481 -33.31 -20.16 29.80
N LYS A 482 -33.83 -19.12 29.12
CA LYS A 482 -34.91 -18.25 29.64
C LYS A 482 -36.33 -18.77 29.38
N LYS A 483 -36.49 -19.85 28.62
CA LYS A 483 -37.78 -20.48 28.28
C LYS A 483 -38.06 -21.78 29.03
N THR A 484 -37.06 -22.31 29.72
CA THR A 484 -37.15 -23.37 30.75
C THR A 484 -37.07 -22.72 32.12
#